data_AF-B5UB57-F1
#
_entry.id   AF-B5UB57-F1
#
_cell.length_a   1.000
_cell.length_b   1.000
_cell.length_c   1.000
_cell.angle_alpha   90.00
_cell.angle_beta   90.00
_cell.angle_gamma   90.00
#
_symmetry.space_group_name_H-M   'P 1'
#
loop_
_entity.id
_entity.type
_entity.pdbx_description
1 polymer ?
#
loop_
_entity_poly.entity_id
_entity_poly.type
_entity_poly.pdbx_seq_one_letter_code
_entity_poly.pdbx_strand_id
1 'polypeptide(L)' 'MFYLGFLFMYGFIIGLASMASNPSPYFGALGLVLASVCGCSVLVEFGISFLSLILMLIYLGGMLVV' A
#
# COMPACT_ATOMS: atom_id res chain seq x y z
N MET A 1 3.66 -16.46 12.11
CA MET A 1 3.08 -16.14 10.78
C MET A 1 1.88 -15.19 10.91
N PHE A 2 0.95 -15.37 11.85
CA PHE A 2 -0.18 -14.44 12.05
C PHE A 2 0.21 -12.98 12.39
N TYR A 3 1.27 -12.78 13.19
CA TYR A 3 1.72 -11.44 13.58
C TYR A 3 2.22 -10.58 12.41
N LEU A 4 2.73 -11.22 11.36
CA LEU A 4 3.32 -10.55 10.20
C LEU A 4 2.22 -9.94 9.32
N GLY A 5 1.17 -10.72 9.02
CA GLY A 5 -0.05 -10.19 8.37
C GLY A 5 -0.75 -9.10 9.18
N PHE A 6 -0.77 -9.22 10.52
CA PHE A 6 -1.34 -8.18 11.39
C PHE A 6 -0.53 -6.86 11.34
N LEU A 7 0.80 -6.95 11.28
CA LEU A 7 1.68 -5.81 11.11
C LEU A 7 1.44 -5.11 9.76
N PHE A 8 1.31 -5.87 8.67
CA PHE A 8 1.01 -5.31 7.36
C PHE A 8 -0.37 -4.66 7.29
N MET A 9 -1.39 -5.24 7.94
CA MET A 9 -2.71 -4.61 8.05
C MET A 9 -2.64 -3.28 8.82
N TYR A 10 -1.86 -3.22 9.91
CA TYR A 10 -1.66 -1.98 10.64
C TYR A 10 -0.92 -0.92 9.79
N GLY A 11 0.12 -1.34 9.07
CA GLY A 11 0.84 -0.49 8.12
C GLY A 11 -0.06 0.02 6.97
N PHE A 12 -0.98 -0.80 6.48
CA PHE A 12 -1.98 -0.43 5.48
C PHE A 12 -2.91 0.68 5.98
N ILE A 13 -3.42 0.54 7.21
CA ILE A 13 -4.29 1.54 7.84
C ILE A 13 -3.54 2.86 8.07
N ILE A 14 -2.28 2.81 8.53
CA ILE A 14 -1.45 4.02 8.70
C ILE A 14 -1.19 4.70 7.34
N GLY A 15 -0.88 3.93 6.29
CA GLY A 15 -0.67 4.46 4.95
C GLY A 15 -1.91 5.18 4.42
N LEU A 16 -3.09 4.58 4.55
CA LEU A 16 -4.36 5.22 4.17
C LEU A 16 -4.70 6.45 5.02
N ALA A 17 -4.44 6.40 6.34
CA ALA A 17 -4.66 7.53 7.23
C ALA A 17 -3.77 8.72 6.86
N SER A 18 -2.51 8.46 6.50
CA SER A 18 -1.59 9.50 6.04
C SER A 18 -2.04 10.14 4.72
N MET A 19 -2.57 9.36 3.77
CA MET A 19 -3.19 9.88 2.55
C MET A 19 -4.43 10.74 2.86
N ALA A 20 -5.30 10.28 3.75
CA ALA A 20 -6.55 10.98 4.09
C ALA A 20 -6.34 12.28 4.91
N SER A 21 -5.20 12.40 5.61
CA SER A 21 -4.91 13.53 6.49
C SER A 21 -4.57 14.85 5.78
N ASN A 22 -4.50 14.88 4.44
CA ASN A 22 -4.34 16.07 3.60
C ASN A 22 -3.20 17.07 4.00
N PRO A 23 -1.93 16.64 4.22
CA PRO A 23 -0.85 17.59 4.49
C PRO A 23 -0.26 18.23 3.20
N SER A 24 -0.13 17.47 2.11
CA SER A 24 0.34 17.91 0.78
C SER A 24 0.35 16.70 -0.19
N PRO A 25 0.27 16.92 -1.51
CA PRO A 25 0.23 15.82 -2.50
C PRO A 25 1.45 14.88 -2.42
N TYR A 26 2.64 15.40 -2.10
CA TYR A 26 3.84 14.59 -1.92
C TYR A 26 3.76 13.61 -0.75
N PHE A 27 3.20 14.03 0.39
CA PHE A 27 2.98 13.15 1.53
C PHE A 27 1.86 12.14 1.28
N GLY A 28 0.85 12.52 0.48
CA GLY A 28 -0.17 11.59 -0.01
C GLY A 28 0.44 10.46 -0.83
N ALA A 29 1.31 10.79 -1.78
CA ALA A 29 2.02 9.80 -2.60
C ALA A 29 2.89 8.84 -1.75
N LEU A 30 3.61 9.35 -0.75
CA LEU A 30 4.37 8.51 0.19
C LEU A 30 3.47 7.58 1.02
N GLY A 31 2.33 8.09 1.49
CA GLY A 31 1.34 7.29 2.22
C GLY A 31 0.73 6.17 1.37
N LEU A 32 0.47 6.47 0.10
CA LEU A 32 -0.01 5.54 -0.91
C LEU A 32 1.01 4.45 -1.26
N VAL A 33 2.29 4.80 -1.39
CA VAL A 33 3.37 3.82 -1.59
C VAL A 33 3.40 2.85 -0.41
N LEU A 34 3.38 3.35 0.82
CA LEU A 34 3.36 2.53 2.03
C LEU A 34 2.12 1.62 2.10
N ALA A 35 0.94 2.15 1.81
CA ALA A 35 -0.31 1.37 1.75
C ALA A 35 -0.24 0.29 0.66
N SER A 36 0.24 0.62 -0.55
CA SER A 36 0.32 -0.34 -1.65
C SER A 36 1.28 -1.50 -1.34
N VAL A 37 2.45 -1.23 -0.73
CA VAL A 37 3.42 -2.27 -0.36
C VAL A 37 2.87 -3.15 0.76
N CYS A 38 2.22 -2.57 1.78
CA CYS A 38 1.60 -3.33 2.87
C CYS A 38 0.39 -4.16 2.38
N GLY A 39 -0.44 -3.64 1.48
CA GLY A 39 -1.53 -4.40 0.88
C GLY A 39 -1.03 -5.54 -0.01
N CYS A 40 0.00 -5.28 -0.81
CA CYS A 40 0.60 -6.28 -1.68
C CYS A 40 1.24 -7.44 -0.91
N SER A 41 1.95 -7.14 0.17
CA SER A 41 2.55 -8.17 1.04
C SER A 41 1.50 -9.10 1.66
N VAL A 42 0.32 -8.60 2.02
CA VAL A 42 -0.82 -9.43 2.45
C VAL A 42 -1.30 -10.35 1.33
N LEU A 43 -1.46 -9.86 0.09
CA LEU A 43 -1.87 -10.70 -1.05
C LEU A 43 -0.84 -11.78 -1.40
N VAL A 44 0.46 -11.50 -1.20
CA VAL A 44 1.54 -12.47 -1.37
C VAL A 44 1.46 -13.58 -0.32
N GLU A 45 1.09 -13.27 0.93
CA GLU A 45 0.85 -14.30 1.96
C GLU A 45 -0.32 -15.23 1.60
N PHE A 46 -1.32 -14.73 0.87
CA PHE A 46 -2.42 -15.55 0.32
C PHE A 46 -2.05 -16.33 -0.96
N GLY A 47 -0.82 -16.20 -1.47
CA GLY A 47 -0.35 -16.88 -2.67
C GLY A 47 -0.74 -16.22 -3.99
N ILE A 48 -1.32 -15.01 -3.96
CA ILE A 48 -1.81 -14.29 -5.15
C ILE A 48 -0.78 -13.20 -5.57
N SER A 49 0.45 -13.62 -5.82
CA SER A 49 1.58 -12.73 -6.10
C SER A 49 1.47 -11.99 -7.44
N PHE A 50 0.91 -12.62 -8.48
CA PHE A 50 0.74 -11.99 -9.78
C PHE A 50 -0.24 -10.81 -9.75
N LEU A 51 -1.39 -10.98 -9.09
CA LEU A 51 -2.39 -9.91 -8.94
C LEU A 51 -1.85 -8.76 -8.09
N SER A 52 -1.08 -9.07 -7.04
CA SER A 52 -0.41 -8.08 -6.20
C SER A 52 0.54 -7.18 -7.00
N LEU A 53 1.37 -7.76 -7.88
CA LEU A 53 2.30 -6.99 -8.72
C LEU A 53 1.57 -6.05 -9.68
N ILE A 54 0.48 -6.50 -10.30
CA ILE A 54 -0.33 -5.67 -11.20
C ILE A 54 -0.97 -4.49 -10.44
N LEU A 55 -1.54 -4.76 -9.26
CA LEU A 55 -2.12 -3.72 -8.42
C LEU A 55 -1.06 -2.69 -8.00
N MET A 56 0.13 -3.14 -7.62
CA MET A 56 1.25 -2.26 -7.30
C MET A 56 1.61 -1.37 -8.50
N LEU A 57 1.78 -1.95 -9.68
CA LEU A 57 2.18 -1.23 -10.90
C LEU A 57 1.16 -0.17 -11.32
N ILE A 58 -0.14 -0.49 -11.29
CA ILE A 58 -1.20 0.45 -11.69
C ILE A 58 -1.35 1.57 -10.66
N TYR A 59 -1.34 1.23 -9.37
CA TYR A 59 -1.61 2.20 -8.30
C TYR A 59 -0.43 3.16 -8.08
N LEU A 60 0.81 2.66 -8.12
CA LEU A 60 2.01 3.50 -8.06
C LEU A 60 2.20 4.29 -9.35
N GLY A 61 2.00 3.66 -10.50
CA GLY A 61 2.16 4.29 -11.82
C GLY A 61 1.13 5.39 -12.08
N GLY A 62 -0.10 5.25 -11.58
CA GLY A 62 -1.14 6.27 -11.75
C GLY A 62 -0.93 7.53 -10.91
N MET A 63 -0.37 7.39 -9.70
CA MET A 63 -0.26 8.50 -8.74
C MET A 63 1.11 9.16 -8.67
N LEU A 64 2.16 8.52 -9.18
CA LEU A 64 3.49 9.14 -9.29
C LEU A 64 3.69 9.94 -10.60
N VAL A 65 2.77 9.82 -11.56
CA VAL A 65 2.86 10.50 -12.87
C VAL A 65 2.20 11.89 -12.87
N VAL A 66 1.33 12.18 -11.90
CA VAL A 66 0.56 13.43 -11.76
C VAL A 66 1.18 14.32 -10.69
#